data_AF-A0A969VXW6-F1
#
_entry.id   AF-A0A969VXW6-F1
#
_cell.length_a   1.000
_cell.length_b   1.000
_cell.length_c   1.000
_cell.angle_alpha   90.00
_cell.angle_beta   90.00
_cell.angle_gamma   90.00
#
_symmetry.space_group_name_H-M   'P 1'
#
loop_
_entity.id
_entity.type
_entity.pdbx_description
1 polymer ?
#
loop_
_entity_poly.entity_id
_entity_poly.type
_entity_poly.pdbx_seq_one_letter_code
_entity_poly.pdbx_strand_id
1 'polypeptide(L)'
;MNETIQTDLCIIGAGSAGLSIAAGASQMGAKVVLIEGHRMGGDCLNTGCVPSKSLLAAGKAAKIARGSASSVSMVARRRRASAIRPKTQRRGICLRKGQRARS
;
A
#
# COMPACT_ATOMS: atom_id res chain seq x y z
N MET A 1 -14.91 -4.36 -32.19
CA MET A 1 -15.77 -5.04 -31.20
C MET A 1 -15.51 -4.38 -29.87
N ASN A 2 -16.54 -3.82 -29.24
CA ASN A 2 -16.39 -3.07 -28.00
C ASN A 2 -17.02 -3.90 -26.89
N GLU A 3 -16.25 -4.24 -25.86
CA GLU A 3 -16.80 -4.82 -24.63
C GLU A 3 -17.26 -3.70 -23.70
N THR A 4 -18.48 -3.83 -23.18
CA THR A 4 -19.08 -2.89 -22.23
C THR A 4 -19.06 -3.49 -20.83
N ILE A 5 -18.48 -2.76 -19.87
CA ILE A 5 -18.42 -3.17 -18.46
C ILE A 5 -19.42 -2.32 -17.68
N GLN A 6 -20.35 -2.96 -16.96
CA GLN A 6 -21.30 -2.26 -16.09
C GLN A 6 -20.79 -2.15 -14.65
N THR A 7 -20.75 -0.92 -14.14
CA THR A 7 -20.23 -0.59 -12.80
C THR A 7 -21.03 0.51 -12.14
N ASP A 8 -21.01 0.54 -10.81
CA ASP A 8 -21.60 1.60 -10.00
C ASP A 8 -20.67 2.82 -9.93
N LEU A 9 -19.35 2.60 -10.01
CA LEU A 9 -18.34 3.66 -9.99
C LEU A 9 -17.23 3.39 -11.00
N CYS A 10 -16.95 4.39 -11.84
CA CYS A 10 -15.77 4.42 -12.70
C CYS A 10 -14.82 5.52 -12.20
N ILE A 11 -13.61 5.13 -11.81
CA ILE A 11 -12.58 6.02 -11.27
C ILE A 11 -11.46 6.12 -12.29
N ILE A 12 -11.17 7.34 -12.72
CA ILE A 12 -10.10 7.63 -13.67
C ILE A 12 -8.92 8.21 -12.89
N GLY A 13 -7.80 7.50 -12.90
CA GLY A 13 -6.58 7.85 -12.19
C GLY A 13 -6.41 7.08 -10.88
N ALA A 14 -5.37 6.26 -10.80
CA ALA A 14 -4.95 5.49 -9.62
C ALA A 14 -3.99 6.30 -8.73
N GLY A 15 -4.25 7.59 -8.54
CA GLY A 15 -3.55 8.42 -7.58
C GLY A 15 -3.93 8.09 -6.13
N SER A 16 -3.38 8.85 -5.18
CA SER A 16 -3.70 8.71 -3.75
C SER A 16 -5.21 8.81 -3.46
N ALA A 17 -5.90 9.76 -4.11
CA ALA A 17 -7.34 9.92 -3.98
C ALA A 17 -8.13 8.77 -4.65
N GLY A 18 -7.80 8.45 -5.90
CA GLY A 18 -8.49 7.41 -6.66
C GLY A 18 -8.38 6.03 -6.01
N LEU A 19 -7.20 5.68 -5.49
CA LEU A 19 -7.01 4.42 -4.76
C LEU A 19 -7.77 4.40 -3.43
N SER A 20 -7.85 5.53 -2.72
CA SER A 20 -8.59 5.61 -1.45
C SER A 20 -10.09 5.44 -1.67
N ILE A 21 -10.64 6.08 -2.71
CA ILE A 21 -12.06 5.96 -3.08
C ILE A 21 -12.35 4.56 -3.62
N ALA A 22 -11.49 4.01 -4.47
CA ALA A 22 -11.65 2.65 -4.98
C ALA A 22 -11.65 1.61 -3.85
N ALA A 23 -10.76 1.76 -2.88
CA ALA A 23 -10.73 0.92 -1.69
C ALA A 23 -11.99 1.10 -0.83
N GLY A 24 -12.44 2.33 -0.59
CA GLY A 24 -13.65 2.60 0.18
C GLY A 24 -14.90 2.03 -0.48
N ALA A 25 -15.10 2.32 -1.76
CA ALA A 25 -16.28 1.89 -2.52
C ALA A 25 -16.33 0.37 -2.71
N SER A 26 -15.20 -0.29 -2.93
CA SER A 26 -15.16 -1.76 -3.01
C SER A 26 -15.47 -2.43 -1.67
N GLN A 27 -15.03 -1.84 -0.55
CA GLN A 27 -15.38 -2.32 0.80
C GLN A 27 -16.88 -2.15 1.10
N MET A 28 -17.53 -1.14 0.52
CA MET A 28 -18.98 -0.94 0.62
C MET A 28 -19.79 -1.84 -0.32
N GLY A 29 -19.14 -2.68 -1.14
CA GLY A 29 -19.78 -3.63 -2.04
C GLY A 29 -20.15 -3.06 -3.42
N ALA A 30 -19.73 -1.84 -3.74
CA ALA A 30 -19.93 -1.27 -5.06
C ALA A 30 -19.07 -1.97 -6.12
N LYS A 31 -19.60 -2.16 -7.32
CA LYS A 31 -18.81 -2.57 -8.49
C LYS A 31 -18.02 -1.37 -9.00
N VAL A 32 -16.72 -1.39 -8.73
CA VAL A 32 -15.80 -0.30 -9.09
C VAL A 32 -14.90 -0.73 -10.23
N VAL A 33 -14.81 0.10 -11.27
CA VAL A 33 -13.75 0.05 -12.27
C VAL A 33 -12.80 1.22 -12.03
N LEU A 34 -11.51 0.91 -11.96
CA LEU A 34 -10.44 1.89 -11.81
C LEU A 34 -9.54 1.79 -13.03
N ILE A 35 -9.36 2.90 -13.75
CA ILE A 35 -8.57 2.98 -14.96
C ILE A 35 -7.39 3.91 -14.72
N GLU A 36 -6.19 3.41 -14.99
CA GLU A 36 -4.94 4.18 -14.92
C GLU A 36 -4.11 3.88 -16.17
N GLY A 37 -3.55 4.94 -16.77
CA GLY A 37 -2.72 4.82 -17.98
C GLY A 37 -1.24 4.64 -17.67
N HIS A 38 -0.79 4.98 -16.45
CA HIS A 38 0.60 4.96 -16.05
C HIS A 38 0.82 4.09 -14.79
N ARG A 39 1.77 4.48 -13.93
CA ARG A 39 2.11 3.79 -12.69
C ARG A 39 1.08 4.06 -11.60
N MET A 40 0.66 2.99 -10.93
CA MET A 40 -0.19 3.04 -9.74
C MET A 40 0.41 3.94 -8.64
N GLY A 41 -0.45 4.63 -7.90
CA GLY A 41 -0.07 5.54 -6.82
C GLY A 41 0.13 7.00 -7.24
N GLY A 42 0.05 7.27 -8.55
CA GLY A 42 0.18 8.61 -9.12
C GLY A 42 1.48 9.30 -8.73
N ASP A 43 1.49 10.63 -8.77
CA ASP A 43 2.70 11.39 -8.49
C ASP A 43 3.15 11.28 -7.04
N CYS A 44 2.22 11.35 -6.08
CA CYS A 44 2.57 11.35 -4.65
C CYS A 44 3.50 10.19 -4.29
N LEU A 45 3.21 8.98 -4.81
CA LEU A 45 4.02 7.78 -4.59
C LEU A 45 5.26 7.72 -5.49
N ASN A 46 5.14 8.09 -6.77
CA ASN A 46 6.18 7.78 -7.76
C ASN A 46 7.19 8.91 -7.97
N THR A 47 6.76 10.17 -7.94
CA THR A 47 7.58 11.35 -8.33
C THR A 47 7.45 12.53 -7.37
N GLY A 48 6.59 12.43 -6.36
CA GLY A 48 6.17 13.53 -5.51
C GLY A 48 6.74 13.43 -4.09
N CYS A 49 5.83 13.57 -3.12
CA CYS A 49 6.20 13.75 -1.72
C CYS A 49 6.91 12.52 -1.12
N VAL A 50 6.51 11.30 -1.48
CA VAL A 50 7.08 10.07 -0.89
C VAL A 50 8.56 9.89 -1.21
N PRO A 51 9.01 9.93 -2.48
CA PRO A 51 10.45 9.84 -2.78
C PRO A 51 11.23 11.03 -2.22
N SER A 52 10.65 12.24 -2.27
CA SER A 52 11.27 13.46 -1.74
C SER A 52 11.55 13.36 -0.24
N LYS A 53 10.58 12.91 0.57
CA LYS A 53 10.76 12.75 2.02
C LYS A 53 11.65 11.55 2.37
N SER A 54 11.59 10.49 1.58
CA SER A 54 12.49 9.33 1.73
C SER A 54 13.95 9.72 1.54
N LEU A 55 14.26 10.53 0.52
CA LEU A 55 15.63 10.99 0.27
C LEU A 55 16.14 11.93 1.38
N LEU A 56 15.31 12.85 1.85
CA LEU A 56 15.65 13.72 2.98
C LEU A 56 15.91 12.91 4.27
N ALA A 57 15.13 11.87 4.52
CA ALA A 57 15.34 10.99 5.67
C ALA A 57 16.65 10.20 5.54
N ALA A 58 16.95 9.65 4.35
CA ALA A 58 18.20 8.96 4.07
C ALA A 58 19.41 9.88 4.23
N GLY A 59 19.33 11.13 3.75
CA GLY A 59 20.38 12.13 3.91
C GLY A 59 20.68 12.46 5.39
N LYS A 60 19.63 12.60 6.21
CA LYS A 60 19.79 12.78 7.67
C LYS A 60 20.46 11.58 8.32
N ALA A 61 20.03 10.36 7.97
CA ALA A 61 20.63 9.13 8.49
C ALA A 61 22.11 9.01 8.11
N ALA A 62 22.47 9.31 6.85
CA ALA A 62 23.85 9.28 6.38
C ALA A 62 24.71 10.38 7.01
N LYS A 63 24.15 11.56 7.32
CA LYS A 63 24.87 12.62 8.05
C LYS A 63 25.16 12.20 9.49
N ILE A 64 24.20 11.58 10.18
CA ILE A 64 24.40 11.04 11.53
C ILE A 64 25.45 9.93 11.48
N ALA A 65 25.34 8.97 10.56
CA ALA A 65 26.31 7.89 10.43
C ALA A 65 27.74 8.40 10.15
N ARG A 66 27.89 9.48 9.38
CA ARG A 66 29.20 10.10 9.08
C ARG A 66 29.74 11.00 10.19
N GLY A 67 28.87 11.71 10.91
CA GLY A 67 29.25 12.57 12.03
C GLY A 67 29.47 11.81 13.35
N SER A 68 29.05 10.56 13.41
CA SER A 68 29.07 9.75 14.63
C SER A 68 29.94 8.50 14.51
N ALA A 69 31.19 8.68 14.08
CA ALA A 69 32.27 7.76 14.44
C ALA A 69 32.57 7.80 15.96
N SER A 70 32.02 8.78 16.68
CA SER A 70 32.03 8.83 18.14
C SER A 70 30.60 8.89 18.64
N SER A 71 30.15 7.82 19.31
CA SER A 71 28.93 7.77 20.13
C SER A 71 27.56 7.88 19.43
N VAL A 72 27.22 6.95 18.54
CA VAL A 72 25.84 6.44 18.58
C VAL A 72 25.88 5.16 19.40
N SER A 73 25.53 5.28 20.68
CA SER A 73 25.04 4.13 21.39
C SER A 73 23.89 3.58 20.55
N MET A 74 24.10 2.37 20.01
CA MET A 74 23.02 1.58 19.48
C MET A 74 22.06 1.37 20.64
N VAL A 75 21.13 2.30 20.86
CA VAL A 75 19.86 1.99 21.48
C VAL A 75 19.15 1.17 20.43
N ALA A 76 19.60 -0.08 20.31
CA ALA A 76 18.72 -1.20 20.12
C ALA A 76 17.62 -0.98 21.15
N ARG A 77 16.56 -0.27 20.73
CA ARG A 77 15.29 -0.32 21.44
C ARG A 77 14.94 -1.80 21.35
N ARG A 78 15.37 -2.56 22.36
CA ARG A 78 14.64 -3.68 22.90
C ARG A 78 13.27 -3.09 23.24
N ARG A 79 12.42 -2.94 22.22
CA ARG A 79 10.98 -2.91 22.45
C ARG A 79 10.74 -4.22 23.16
N ARG A 80 10.45 -4.12 24.45
CA ARG A 80 9.92 -5.25 25.23
C ARG A 80 8.91 -5.94 24.33
N ALA A 81 9.17 -7.21 24.07
CA ALA A 81 8.20 -8.10 23.46
C ALA A 81 7.03 -8.24 24.45
N SER A 82 6.14 -7.25 24.48
CA SER A 82 4.80 -7.38 25.01
C SER A 82 3.84 -7.01 23.89
N ALA A 83 3.37 -8.05 23.20
CA ALA A 83 2.12 -8.06 22.44
C ALA A 83 1.95 -6.98 21.35
N ILE A 84 2.77 -7.04 20.30
CA ILE A 84 2.22 -6.86 18.95
C ILE A 84 2.28 -8.25 18.32
N ARG A 85 1.16 -8.96 18.39
CA ARG A 85 0.99 -10.23 17.69
C ARG A 85 1.34 -9.98 16.22
N PRO A 86 2.29 -10.71 15.62
CA PRO A 86 2.43 -10.70 14.19
C PRO A 86 1.11 -11.24 13.65
N LYS A 87 0.34 -10.43 12.92
CA LYS A 87 -0.57 -10.98 11.91
C LYS A 87 0.32 -11.58 10.84
N THR A 88 0.91 -12.72 11.18
CA THR A 88 1.26 -13.76 10.23
C THR A 88 0.02 -13.90 9.38
N GLN A 89 0.09 -13.42 8.14
CA GLN A 89 -0.87 -13.65 7.09
C GLN A 89 -0.77 -15.14 6.70
N ARG A 90 -0.98 -16.02 7.69
CA ARG A 90 -1.15 -17.44 7.54
C ARG A 90 -2.59 -17.62 7.14
N ARG A 91 -2.77 -17.86 5.84
CA ARG A 91 -3.86 -18.64 5.26
C ARG A 91 -5.26 -18.20 5.69
N GLY A 92 -5.68 -17.09 5.09
CA GLY A 92 -7.08 -16.75 4.86
C GLY A 92 -7.36 -16.54 3.37
N ILE A 93 -6.57 -17.15 2.47
CA ILE A 93 -7.05 -17.46 1.13
C ILE A 93 -8.01 -18.64 1.33
N CYS A 94 -9.29 -18.33 1.53
CA CYS A 94 -10.33 -19.24 1.10
C CYS A 94 -10.22 -19.24 -0.43
N LEU A 95 -9.44 -20.20 -0.94
CA LEU A 95 -9.49 -20.57 -2.35
C LEU A 95 -10.96 -20.86 -2.66
N ARG A 96 -11.64 -19.98 -3.41
CA ARG A 96 -12.71 -20.43 -4.30
C ARG A 96 -12.07 -21.27 -5.40
N LYS A 97 -11.60 -22.46 -5.06
CA LYS A 97 -11.44 -23.57 -5.99
C LYS A 97 -12.50 -24.60 -5.62
N GLY A 98 -13.57 -24.59 -6.40
CA GLY A 98 -14.40 -25.77 -6.69
C GLY A 98 -15.17 -26.39 -5.52
N GLN A 99 -16.41 -25.96 -5.32
CA GLN A 99 -17.50 -26.92 -5.18
C GLN A 99 -18.65 -26.48 -6.08
N ARG A 100 -18.75 -27.15 -7.24
CA ARG A 100 -20.03 -27.43 -7.89
C ARG A 100 -20.74 -28.46 -7.01
N ALA A 101 -22.03 -28.26 -6.70
CA ALA A 101 -23.10 -29.25 -6.79
C ALA A 101 -24.33 -28.80 -6.00
N ARG A 102 -25.51 -28.99 -6.62
CA ARG A 102 -26.90 -28.92 -6.10
C ARG A 102 -27.67 -27.63 -6.39
N SER A 103 -28.10 -27.51 -7.64
CA SER A 103 -29.50 -27.74 -8.05
C SER A 103 -29.50 -28.14 -9.51
#